data_AF-A0A842X6F6-F1
#
_entry.id   AF-A0A842X6F6-F1
#
_cell.length_a   1.000
_cell.length_b   1.000
_cell.length_c   1.000
_cell.angle_alpha   90.00
_cell.angle_beta   90.00
_cell.angle_gamma   90.00
#
_symmetry.space_group_name_H-M   'P 1'
#
loop_
_entity.id
_entity.type
_entity.pdbx_description
1 polymer ?
#
loop_
_entity_poly.entity_id
_entity_poly.type
_entity_poly.pdbx_seq_one_letter_code
_entity_poly.pdbx_strand_id
1 'polypeptide(L)'
;MAFRNLSPNLKILLLIAALLCTAGSARGGKFIDSSIRELIWLNFSGRSVESFERVGDLLTEDPGNYAAYLLRANCYGWFIARNPENRRYDSPLLEALDACMSRASEIDRESPEYNRALYFRALANVLQARFRALRGHNLSARWSTRGAKEAADELVERFPDDLDAALPLAIFDATWGGSPIWQRAAQFALLLPRGQRDKGIGMLEEIANRGDDSSLWASLILFDAYKSRDRTLEDALGTAERLHGLFPDNSVIQLELGECYRRLGRWVLAEVVYRSITTKVAGRVPGYDEVIFEISRLRLVECLVNLGKMDEAFDIVRAVLISNPINPEWVVPWAHLYSARIYRHRRQPQRAERSLRYALESKDFDKLHEAAERELDAVEKMMENNGEED
;
A
#
# COMPACT_ATOMS: atom_id res chain seq x y z
N MET A 1 14.46 16.50 -7.97
CA MET A 1 14.89 15.21 -8.54
C MET A 1 14.57 14.00 -7.67
N ALA A 2 14.61 14.07 -6.33
CA ALA A 2 14.47 12.95 -5.40
C ALA A 2 13.06 12.26 -5.26
N PHE A 3 12.20 12.32 -6.27
CA PHE A 3 10.87 11.64 -6.28
C PHE A 3 10.62 10.79 -7.55
N ARG A 4 11.66 10.62 -8.38
CA ARG A 4 11.60 9.86 -9.65
C ARG A 4 12.04 8.40 -9.55
N ASN A 5 12.71 8.00 -8.47
CA ASN A 5 13.39 6.69 -8.35
C ASN A 5 12.71 5.76 -7.33
N LEU A 6 11.38 5.85 -7.19
CA LEU A 6 10.58 4.86 -6.49
C LEU A 6 9.81 4.08 -7.55
N SER A 7 9.83 2.76 -7.46
CA SER A 7 9.10 1.87 -8.36
C SER A 7 7.61 2.22 -8.44
N PRO A 8 6.91 1.84 -9.54
CA PRO A 8 5.45 1.93 -9.57
C PRO A 8 4.84 1.25 -8.33
N ASN A 9 5.30 0.02 -8.04
CA ASN A 9 4.92 -0.82 -6.89
C ASN A 9 5.26 -0.22 -5.50
N LEU A 10 6.03 0.86 -5.42
CA LEU A 10 6.49 1.45 -4.16
C LEU A 10 5.70 2.71 -3.75
N LYS A 11 4.69 3.11 -4.54
CA LYS A 11 3.73 4.20 -4.22
C LYS A 11 2.34 3.68 -3.85
N ILE A 12 2.25 2.39 -3.54
CA ILE A 12 1.13 1.59 -4.04
C ILE A 12 0.31 0.90 -2.95
N LEU A 13 0.85 0.73 -1.74
CA LEU A 13 0.12 0.12 -0.62
C LEU A 13 -0.61 1.14 0.27
N LEU A 14 -1.27 2.08 -0.37
CA LEU A 14 -1.63 3.33 0.29
C LEU A 14 -3.05 3.40 0.83
N LEU A 15 -3.71 2.24 0.87
CA LEU A 15 -5.08 2.09 1.29
C LEU A 15 -5.23 0.89 2.25
N ILE A 16 -5.14 1.24 3.54
CA ILE A 16 -5.93 0.68 4.66
C ILE A 16 -5.35 -0.59 5.35
N ALA A 17 -5.76 -0.87 6.61
CA ALA A 17 -4.83 -1.16 7.72
C ALA A 17 -4.98 -2.48 8.53
N ALA A 18 -4.15 -2.68 9.61
CA ALA A 18 -4.59 -2.75 11.05
C ALA A 18 -4.08 -3.84 12.07
N LEU A 19 -4.44 -3.60 13.36
CA LEU A 19 -4.58 -4.44 14.62
C LEU A 19 -3.56 -4.31 15.77
N LEU A 20 -3.95 -4.38 17.07
CA LEU A 20 -5.15 -5.00 17.71
C LEU A 20 -5.78 -4.15 18.84
N CYS A 21 -7.08 -4.33 19.13
CA CYS A 21 -7.66 -4.12 20.48
C CYS A 21 -7.91 -5.47 21.16
N THR A 22 -7.24 -5.74 22.29
CA THR A 22 -7.58 -6.88 23.17
C THR A 22 -9.01 -6.79 23.67
N ALA A 23 -9.64 -7.93 23.98
CA ALA A 23 -10.96 -7.97 24.60
C ALA A 23 -10.96 -7.26 25.98
N GLY A 24 -11.27 -5.97 25.99
CA GLY A 24 -11.04 -5.06 27.10
C GLY A 24 -12.14 -4.00 27.22
N SER A 25 -13.28 -4.42 27.77
CA SER A 25 -14.45 -3.59 28.10
C SER A 25 -15.28 -3.04 26.92
N ALA A 26 -16.60 -3.01 27.11
CA ALA A 26 -17.54 -2.38 26.20
C ALA A 26 -17.52 -0.84 26.37
N ARG A 27 -16.50 -0.19 25.82
CA ARG A 27 -16.53 1.24 25.50
C ARG A 27 -16.54 1.38 23.98
N GLY A 28 -17.61 1.96 23.44
CA GLY A 28 -17.59 2.48 22.07
C GLY A 28 -16.63 3.67 22.05
N GLY A 29 -15.79 3.78 21.02
CA GLY A 29 -14.98 4.98 20.84
C GLY A 29 -15.89 6.16 20.55
N LYS A 30 -15.40 7.37 20.81
CA LYS A 30 -16.19 8.61 20.73
C LYS A 30 -16.78 8.89 19.35
N PHE A 31 -16.16 8.32 18.31
CA PHE A 31 -16.51 8.55 16.91
C PHE A 31 -16.95 7.25 16.18
N ILE A 32 -16.46 6.09 16.61
CA ILE A 32 -16.67 4.81 15.93
C ILE A 32 -17.50 3.89 16.83
N ASP A 33 -18.67 3.48 16.33
CA ASP A 33 -19.56 2.53 16.99
C ASP A 33 -19.22 1.08 16.58
N SER A 34 -19.93 0.12 17.17
CA SER A 34 -19.69 -1.30 16.94
C SER A 34 -19.92 -1.77 15.50
N SER A 35 -20.89 -1.19 14.77
CA SER A 35 -21.18 -1.60 13.40
C SER A 35 -20.10 -1.10 12.43
N ILE A 36 -19.64 0.15 12.59
CA ILE A 36 -18.48 0.65 11.84
C ILE A 36 -17.23 -0.17 12.18
N ARG A 37 -16.98 -0.45 13.46
CA ARG A 37 -15.82 -1.23 13.91
C ARG A 37 -15.80 -2.64 13.30
N GLU A 38 -16.95 -3.30 13.17
CA GLU A 38 -17.07 -4.61 12.50
C GLU A 38 -16.72 -4.51 11.01
N LEU A 39 -17.20 -3.49 10.31
CA LEU A 39 -16.93 -3.29 8.88
C LEU A 39 -15.45 -2.94 8.61
N ILE A 40 -14.87 -2.10 9.46
CA ILE A 40 -13.42 -1.85 9.54
C ILE A 40 -12.67 -3.19 9.67
N TRP A 41 -13.03 -4.02 10.65
CA TRP A 41 -12.42 -5.34 10.86
C TRP A 41 -12.57 -6.29 9.66
N LEU A 42 -13.75 -6.36 9.04
CA LEU A 42 -14.02 -7.22 7.88
C LEU A 42 -13.15 -6.83 6.68
N ASN A 43 -13.09 -5.54 6.36
CA ASN A 43 -12.21 -4.99 5.33
C ASN A 43 -10.77 -5.47 5.51
N PHE A 44 -10.28 -5.42 6.75
CA PHE A 44 -8.90 -5.73 7.09
C PHE A 44 -8.64 -7.23 7.21
N SER A 45 -9.67 -8.03 7.46
CA SER A 45 -9.63 -9.49 7.40
C SER A 45 -9.58 -10.06 5.97
N GLY A 46 -9.32 -9.22 4.95
CA GLY A 46 -9.39 -9.60 3.54
C GLY A 46 -10.82 -9.71 2.98
N ARG A 47 -11.86 -9.49 3.80
CA ARG A 47 -13.28 -9.62 3.44
C ARG A 47 -13.87 -8.28 2.94
N SER A 48 -13.10 -7.53 2.17
CA SER A 48 -13.49 -6.20 1.67
C SER A 48 -14.67 -6.22 0.67
N VAL A 49 -14.93 -7.36 0.02
CA VAL A 49 -16.13 -7.54 -0.82
C VAL A 49 -17.39 -7.62 0.04
N GLU A 50 -17.40 -8.44 1.09
CA GLU A 50 -18.51 -8.53 2.04
C GLU A 50 -18.71 -7.22 2.83
N SER A 51 -17.61 -6.56 3.21
CA SER A 51 -17.69 -5.21 3.80
C SER A 51 -18.31 -4.20 2.83
N PHE A 52 -18.06 -4.32 1.52
CA PHE A 52 -18.67 -3.46 0.51
C PHE A 52 -20.17 -3.72 0.36
N GLU A 53 -20.59 -4.99 0.40
CA GLU A 53 -22.00 -5.42 0.34
C GLU A 53 -22.77 -4.89 1.55
N ARG A 54 -22.29 -5.11 2.78
CA ARG A 54 -22.94 -4.60 4.00
C ARG A 54 -22.98 -3.07 4.08
N VAL A 55 -21.96 -2.38 3.55
CA VAL A 55 -21.97 -0.91 3.36
C VAL A 55 -22.94 -0.50 2.25
N GLY A 56 -23.25 -1.39 1.31
CA GLY A 56 -24.37 -1.30 0.38
C GLY A 56 -25.71 -1.22 1.09
N ASP A 57 -25.95 -2.19 1.99
CA ASP A 57 -27.20 -2.30 2.76
C ASP A 57 -27.40 -1.07 3.66
N LEU A 58 -26.39 -0.68 4.46
CA LEU A 58 -26.44 0.51 5.32
C LEU A 58 -26.78 1.80 4.56
N LEU A 59 -26.28 1.96 3.33
CA LEU A 59 -26.55 3.14 2.50
C LEU A 59 -27.84 3.03 1.66
N THR A 60 -28.49 1.86 1.68
CA THR A 60 -29.85 1.65 1.17
C THR A 60 -30.88 1.97 2.25
N GLU A 61 -30.59 1.61 3.50
CA GLU A 61 -31.38 1.96 4.68
C GLU A 61 -31.26 3.44 5.06
N ASP A 62 -30.03 3.99 5.09
CA ASP A 62 -29.74 5.40 5.38
C ASP A 62 -28.78 6.03 4.35
N PRO A 63 -29.31 6.65 3.28
CA PRO A 63 -28.53 7.44 2.31
C PRO A 63 -27.90 8.74 2.89
N GLY A 64 -28.17 9.07 4.16
CA GLY A 64 -27.54 10.14 4.91
C GLY A 64 -26.27 9.71 5.66
N ASN A 65 -25.98 8.41 5.75
CA ASN A 65 -24.92 7.85 6.58
C ASN A 65 -23.50 8.21 6.07
N TYR A 66 -22.99 9.37 6.50
CA TYR A 66 -21.66 9.87 6.14
C TYR A 66 -20.55 8.85 6.46
N ALA A 67 -20.68 8.10 7.54
CA ALA A 67 -19.66 7.17 7.98
C ALA A 67 -19.60 5.91 7.09
N ALA A 68 -20.76 5.41 6.65
CA ALA A 68 -20.84 4.34 5.66
C ALA A 68 -20.24 4.78 4.30
N TYR A 69 -20.35 6.05 3.91
CA TYR A 69 -19.62 6.57 2.74
C TYR A 69 -18.10 6.54 2.91
N LEU A 70 -17.55 6.87 4.08
CA LEU A 70 -16.12 6.67 4.36
C LEU A 70 -15.73 5.19 4.25
N LEU A 71 -16.55 4.28 4.79
CA LEU A 71 -16.33 2.83 4.67
C LEU A 71 -16.45 2.32 3.23
N ARG A 72 -17.27 2.94 2.38
CA ARG A 72 -17.34 2.61 0.94
C ARG A 72 -16.05 3.00 0.22
N ALA A 73 -15.52 4.20 0.49
CA ALA A 73 -14.19 4.61 0.02
C ALA A 73 -13.10 3.67 0.56
N ASN A 74 -13.26 3.16 1.79
CA ASN A 74 -12.38 2.19 2.42
C ASN A 74 -12.34 0.86 1.62
N CYS A 75 -13.51 0.29 1.29
CA CYS A 75 -13.60 -0.92 0.48
C CYS A 75 -12.95 -0.75 -0.91
N TYR A 76 -13.22 0.35 -1.61
CA TYR A 76 -12.54 0.67 -2.87
C TYR A 76 -11.03 0.76 -2.70
N GLY A 77 -10.57 1.25 -1.55
CA GLY A 77 -9.16 1.30 -1.21
C GLY A 77 -8.48 -0.07 -1.22
N TRP A 78 -9.09 -1.06 -0.58
CA TRP A 78 -8.61 -2.45 -0.61
C TRP A 78 -8.66 -3.09 -2.00
N PHE A 79 -9.59 -2.66 -2.86
CA PHE A 79 -9.64 -3.13 -4.24
C PHE A 79 -8.50 -2.54 -5.08
N ILE A 80 -8.14 -1.27 -4.85
CA ILE A 80 -6.98 -0.62 -5.45
C ILE A 80 -5.68 -1.25 -4.92
N ALA A 81 -5.56 -1.51 -3.62
CA ALA A 81 -4.33 -2.06 -3.03
C ALA A 81 -3.91 -3.43 -3.62
N ARG A 82 -4.85 -4.24 -4.12
CA ARG A 82 -4.57 -5.52 -4.80
C ARG A 82 -4.02 -5.36 -6.23
N ASN A 83 -4.53 -4.40 -6.99
CA ASN A 83 -4.01 -4.03 -8.31
C ASN A 83 -4.08 -2.51 -8.50
N PRO A 84 -3.06 -1.75 -8.09
CA PRO A 84 -3.19 -0.30 -8.05
C PRO A 84 -2.97 0.38 -9.40
N GLU A 85 -2.42 -0.31 -10.40
CA GLU A 85 -2.42 0.19 -11.78
C GLU A 85 -3.85 0.23 -12.36
N ASN A 86 -4.77 -0.58 -11.81
CA ASN A 86 -6.19 -0.50 -12.11
C ASN A 86 -6.80 0.78 -11.52
N ARG A 87 -7.22 1.70 -12.40
CA ARG A 87 -7.87 2.97 -12.04
C ARG A 87 -9.39 2.92 -11.97
N ARG A 88 -10.02 1.75 -12.21
CA ARG A 88 -11.49 1.60 -12.23
C ARG A 88 -12.17 2.08 -10.93
N TYR A 89 -11.47 1.99 -9.80
CA TYR A 89 -11.98 2.35 -8.49
C TYR A 89 -11.59 3.78 -8.04
N ASP A 90 -10.83 4.53 -8.85
CA ASP A 90 -10.36 5.88 -8.50
C ASP A 90 -11.52 6.87 -8.34
N SER A 91 -12.41 6.97 -9.33
CA SER A 91 -13.59 7.86 -9.24
C SER A 91 -14.58 7.40 -8.18
N PRO A 92 -14.99 6.11 -8.10
CA PRO A 92 -15.88 5.64 -7.03
C PRO A 92 -15.33 5.87 -5.61
N LEU A 93 -14.02 5.77 -5.40
CA LEU A 93 -13.38 6.13 -4.13
C LEU A 93 -13.52 7.63 -3.85
N LEU A 94 -13.21 8.48 -4.82
CA LEU A 94 -13.31 9.94 -4.67
C LEU A 94 -14.75 10.39 -4.41
N GLU A 95 -15.71 9.86 -5.17
CA GLU A 95 -17.15 10.10 -5.03
C GLU A 95 -17.67 9.69 -3.64
N ALA A 96 -17.22 8.55 -3.11
CA ALA A 96 -17.57 8.12 -1.76
C ALA A 96 -16.96 9.03 -0.68
N LEU A 97 -15.74 9.54 -0.86
CA LEU A 97 -15.16 10.55 0.05
C LEU A 97 -15.90 11.90 -0.05
N ASP A 98 -16.26 12.36 -1.25
CA ASP A 98 -17.03 13.59 -1.46
C ASP A 98 -18.44 13.49 -0.85
N ALA A 99 -19.10 12.32 -0.95
CA ALA A 99 -20.38 12.05 -0.30
C ALA A 99 -20.26 12.06 1.24
N CYS A 100 -19.22 11.43 1.80
CA CYS A 100 -18.92 11.49 3.24
C CYS A 100 -18.75 12.95 3.71
N MET A 101 -17.99 13.77 2.98
CA MET A 101 -17.74 15.17 3.35
C MET A 101 -19.00 16.03 3.25
N SER A 102 -19.83 15.81 2.23
CA SER A 102 -21.09 16.53 2.03
C SER A 102 -22.07 16.20 3.16
N ARG A 103 -22.37 14.92 3.39
CA ARG A 103 -23.29 14.46 4.44
C ARG A 103 -22.83 14.85 5.84
N ALA A 104 -21.55 14.75 6.14
CA ALA A 104 -21.02 15.19 7.42
C ALA A 104 -21.04 16.72 7.62
N SER A 105 -21.15 17.50 6.54
CA SER A 105 -21.27 18.97 6.62
C SER A 105 -22.72 19.44 6.74
N GLU A 106 -23.71 18.55 6.54
CA GLU A 106 -25.14 18.82 6.75
C GLU A 106 -25.53 18.73 8.25
N ILE A 107 -24.65 18.21 9.11
CA ILE A 107 -24.88 18.08 10.56
C ILE A 107 -24.63 19.41 11.28
N ASP A 108 -25.64 19.86 12.03
CA ASP A 108 -25.61 21.12 12.80
C ASP A 108 -24.51 21.11 13.87
N ARG A 109 -23.88 22.26 14.14
CA ARG A 109 -22.89 22.45 15.21
C ARG A 109 -23.44 22.21 16.62
N GLU A 110 -24.74 22.35 16.81
CA GLU A 110 -25.42 22.10 18.09
C GLU A 110 -25.88 20.65 18.26
N SER A 111 -25.81 19.81 17.21
CA SER A 111 -26.19 18.39 17.30
C SER A 111 -25.14 17.58 18.10
N PRO A 112 -25.56 16.59 18.91
CA PRO A 112 -24.63 15.71 19.61
C PRO A 112 -23.77 14.86 18.65
N GLU A 113 -24.25 14.61 17.43
CA GLU A 113 -23.53 13.94 16.34
C GLU A 113 -22.45 14.83 15.70
N TYR A 114 -22.44 16.15 15.93
CA TYR A 114 -21.53 17.08 15.23
C TYR A 114 -20.06 16.67 15.31
N ASN A 115 -19.61 16.29 16.50
CA ASN A 115 -18.20 15.93 16.73
C ASN A 115 -17.82 14.64 15.97
N ARG A 116 -18.77 13.72 15.82
CA ARG A 116 -18.63 12.51 14.99
C ARG A 116 -18.59 12.87 13.51
N ALA A 117 -19.50 13.73 13.05
CA ALA A 117 -19.50 14.23 11.68
C ALA A 117 -18.18 14.97 11.34
N LEU A 118 -17.69 15.83 12.24
CA LEU A 118 -16.41 16.53 12.11
C LEU A 118 -15.24 15.54 11.96
N TYR A 119 -15.18 14.48 12.78
CA TYR A 119 -14.18 13.42 12.67
C TYR A 119 -14.18 12.75 11.28
N PHE A 120 -15.34 12.26 10.83
CA PHE A 120 -15.45 11.61 9.52
C PHE A 120 -15.16 12.57 8.36
N ARG A 121 -15.58 13.84 8.47
CA ARG A 121 -15.28 14.90 7.49
C ARG A 121 -13.78 15.18 7.40
N ALA A 122 -13.08 15.33 8.53
CA ALA A 122 -11.65 15.56 8.57
C ALA A 122 -10.88 14.36 7.97
N LEU A 123 -11.27 13.15 8.35
CA LEU A 123 -10.67 11.92 7.83
C LEU A 123 -10.91 11.74 6.31
N ALA A 124 -12.11 12.01 5.82
CA ALA A 124 -12.42 11.97 4.40
C ALA A 124 -11.60 12.99 3.59
N ASN A 125 -11.48 14.23 4.09
CA ASN A 125 -10.67 15.27 3.47
C ASN A 125 -9.19 14.85 3.35
N VAL A 126 -8.58 14.36 4.43
CA VAL A 126 -7.15 14.01 4.42
C VAL A 126 -6.87 12.78 3.55
N LEU A 127 -7.75 11.78 3.56
CA LEU A 127 -7.65 10.61 2.68
C LEU A 127 -7.83 11.00 1.20
N GLN A 128 -8.76 11.90 0.89
CA GLN A 128 -8.97 12.40 -0.47
C GLN A 128 -7.73 13.16 -0.98
N ALA A 129 -7.21 14.08 -0.17
CA ALA A 129 -6.01 14.83 -0.49
C ALA A 129 -4.81 13.90 -0.72
N ARG A 130 -4.67 12.84 0.09
CA ARG A 130 -3.60 11.85 -0.02
C ARG A 130 -3.74 11.06 -1.31
N PHE A 131 -4.93 10.52 -1.58
CA PHE A 131 -5.21 9.79 -2.82
C PHE A 131 -4.92 10.62 -4.08
N ARG A 132 -5.38 11.88 -4.12
CA ARG A 132 -5.11 12.83 -5.22
C ARG A 132 -3.61 13.10 -5.40
N ALA A 133 -2.85 13.25 -4.31
CA ALA A 133 -1.40 13.44 -4.36
C ALA A 133 -0.67 12.22 -4.96
N LEU A 134 -1.13 11.00 -4.64
CA LEU A 134 -0.51 9.75 -5.09
C LEU A 134 -0.78 9.45 -6.56
N ARG A 135 -1.99 9.72 -7.04
CA ARG A 135 -2.32 9.70 -8.47
C ARG A 135 -1.67 10.85 -9.27
N GLY A 136 -0.93 11.75 -8.60
CA GLY A 136 -0.16 12.82 -9.23
C GLY A 136 -0.97 14.07 -9.60
N HIS A 137 -2.20 14.21 -9.08
CA HIS A 137 -3.09 15.35 -9.34
C HIS A 137 -2.68 16.60 -8.54
N ASN A 138 -1.48 17.12 -8.85
CA ASN A 138 -0.79 18.15 -8.08
C ASN A 138 -1.49 19.52 -8.00
N LEU A 139 -2.50 19.81 -8.83
CA LEU A 139 -3.27 21.06 -8.74
C LEU A 139 -4.55 20.92 -7.88
N SER A 140 -5.33 19.85 -8.04
CA SER A 140 -6.57 19.64 -7.28
C SER A 140 -6.32 19.20 -5.84
N ALA A 141 -5.20 18.51 -5.55
CA ALA A 141 -4.80 18.18 -4.19
C ALA A 141 -4.58 19.43 -3.30
N ARG A 142 -4.16 20.58 -3.89
CA ARG A 142 -3.79 21.80 -3.14
C ARG A 142 -4.97 22.50 -2.46
N TRP A 143 -6.16 22.43 -3.05
CA TRP A 143 -7.36 23.02 -2.47
C TRP A 143 -7.92 22.11 -1.36
N SER A 144 -7.99 20.78 -1.61
CA SER A 144 -8.36 19.79 -0.60
C SER A 144 -7.47 19.85 0.66
N THR A 145 -6.17 20.13 0.54
CA THR A 145 -5.27 20.19 1.71
C THR A 145 -5.59 21.29 2.72
N ARG A 146 -6.27 22.38 2.31
CA ARG A 146 -6.62 23.46 3.26
C ARG A 146 -7.78 23.05 4.17
N GLY A 147 -8.89 22.59 3.58
CA GLY A 147 -10.04 22.08 4.34
C GLY A 147 -9.69 20.84 5.18
N ALA A 148 -8.80 19.98 4.68
CA ALA A 148 -8.26 18.85 5.44
C ALA A 148 -7.57 19.29 6.73
N LYS A 149 -6.75 20.34 6.68
CA LYS A 149 -6.06 20.84 7.87
C LYS A 149 -7.02 21.60 8.80
N GLU A 150 -7.83 22.52 8.28
CA GLU A 150 -8.76 23.32 9.10
C GLU A 150 -9.72 22.41 9.90
N ALA A 151 -10.25 21.33 9.29
CA ALA A 151 -11.11 20.37 9.99
C ALA A 151 -10.35 19.47 10.99
N ALA A 152 -9.07 19.17 10.75
CA ALA A 152 -8.24 18.38 11.65
C ALA A 152 -7.72 19.19 12.85
N ASP A 153 -7.37 20.46 12.64
CA ASP A 153 -6.99 21.40 13.69
C ASP A 153 -8.21 21.67 14.62
N GLU A 154 -9.42 21.95 14.07
CA GLU A 154 -10.65 22.13 14.89
C GLU A 154 -10.96 20.90 15.76
N LEU A 155 -10.71 19.70 15.24
CA LEU A 155 -10.97 18.44 15.94
C LEU A 155 -10.01 18.22 17.12
N VAL A 156 -8.73 18.55 16.96
CA VAL A 156 -7.71 18.48 18.02
C VAL A 156 -7.88 19.62 19.04
N GLU A 157 -8.30 20.81 18.62
CA GLU A 157 -8.65 21.91 19.54
C GLU A 157 -9.84 21.54 20.44
N ARG A 158 -10.84 20.82 19.91
CA ARG A 158 -11.98 20.32 20.69
C ARG A 158 -11.62 19.16 21.61
N PHE A 159 -10.66 18.32 21.22
CA PHE A 159 -10.32 17.08 21.91
C PHE A 159 -8.79 16.90 22.06
N PRO A 160 -8.12 17.75 22.85
CA PRO A 160 -6.65 17.78 22.93
C PRO A 160 -6.03 16.50 23.50
N ASP A 161 -6.76 15.78 24.36
CA ASP A 161 -6.30 14.55 25.04
C ASP A 161 -6.77 13.25 24.35
N ASP A 162 -7.46 13.35 23.21
CA ASP A 162 -8.09 12.22 22.52
C ASP A 162 -7.24 11.75 21.32
N LEU A 163 -6.60 10.58 21.46
CA LEU A 163 -5.69 10.05 20.44
C LEU A 163 -6.41 9.74 19.12
N ASP A 164 -7.65 9.26 19.18
CA ASP A 164 -8.42 8.97 17.96
C ASP A 164 -8.77 10.27 17.23
N ALA A 165 -9.15 11.32 17.96
CA ALA A 165 -9.39 12.65 17.39
C ALA A 165 -8.15 13.23 16.67
N ALA A 166 -6.94 12.86 17.10
CA ALA A 166 -5.69 13.31 16.49
C ALA A 166 -5.34 12.63 15.15
N LEU A 167 -6.02 11.53 14.77
CA LEU A 167 -5.70 10.75 13.56
C LEU A 167 -5.65 11.60 12.27
N PRO A 168 -6.65 12.45 11.94
CA PRO A 168 -6.63 13.19 10.68
C PRO A 168 -5.45 14.16 10.59
N LEU A 169 -5.08 14.80 11.72
CA LEU A 169 -3.92 15.69 11.79
C LEU A 169 -2.60 14.91 11.67
N ALA A 170 -2.50 13.75 12.32
CA ALA A 170 -1.33 12.87 12.24
C ALA A 170 -1.06 12.42 10.78
N ILE A 171 -2.12 12.00 10.07
CA ILE A 171 -2.04 11.64 8.63
C ILE A 171 -1.62 12.86 7.80
N PHE A 172 -2.16 14.05 8.07
CA PHE A 172 -1.82 15.27 7.34
C PHE A 172 -0.35 15.66 7.54
N ASP A 173 0.11 15.74 8.79
CA ASP A 173 1.47 16.14 9.14
C ASP A 173 2.50 15.17 8.56
N ALA A 174 2.27 13.85 8.70
CA ALA A 174 3.14 12.82 8.13
C ALA A 174 3.23 12.90 6.59
N THR A 175 2.11 13.19 5.93
CA THR A 175 2.03 13.22 4.46
C THR A 175 2.66 14.49 3.87
N TRP A 176 2.31 15.69 4.36
CA TRP A 176 2.72 16.97 3.75
C TRP A 176 3.84 17.70 4.49
N GLY A 177 4.30 17.21 5.65
CA GLY A 177 5.37 17.86 6.42
C GLY A 177 6.80 17.66 5.93
N GLY A 178 6.99 17.03 4.77
CA GLY A 178 8.31 16.64 4.23
C GLY A 178 8.63 17.15 2.82
N SER A 179 7.87 18.13 2.32
CA SER A 179 7.97 18.61 0.94
C SER A 179 9.40 19.02 0.49
N PRO A 180 9.84 18.64 -0.74
CA PRO A 180 11.05 19.15 -1.38
C PRO A 180 11.18 20.68 -1.33
N ILE A 181 12.40 21.20 -1.47
CA ILE A 181 12.67 22.66 -1.45
C ILE A 181 11.75 23.43 -2.43
N TRP A 182 11.55 22.91 -3.65
CA TRP A 182 10.65 23.53 -4.65
C TRP A 182 9.17 23.50 -4.24
N GLN A 183 8.72 22.44 -3.55
CA GLN A 183 7.37 22.39 -2.97
C GLN A 183 7.25 23.31 -1.75
N ARG A 184 8.28 23.40 -0.89
CA ARG A 184 8.33 24.35 0.24
C ARG A 184 8.30 25.81 -0.22
N ALA A 185 8.98 26.12 -1.34
CA ALA A 185 8.91 27.42 -1.99
C ALA A 185 7.52 27.69 -2.58
N ALA A 186 6.92 26.71 -3.27
CA ALA A 186 5.57 26.82 -3.82
C ALA A 186 4.46 26.84 -2.75
N GLN A 187 4.69 26.26 -1.57
CA GLN A 187 3.81 26.38 -0.40
C GLN A 187 3.93 27.79 0.21
N PHE A 188 5.15 28.31 0.34
CA PHE A 188 5.41 29.66 0.85
C PHE A 188 4.78 30.73 -0.06
N ALA A 189 4.98 30.62 -1.38
CA ALA A 189 4.42 31.55 -2.36
C ALA A 189 2.88 31.53 -2.47
N LEU A 190 2.22 30.49 -1.92
CA LEU A 190 0.76 30.31 -1.95
C LEU A 190 0.12 30.28 -0.55
N LEU A 191 0.87 30.63 0.50
CA LEU A 191 0.41 30.60 1.90
C LEU A 191 -0.19 29.25 2.33
N LEU A 192 0.30 28.14 1.77
CA LEU A 192 -0.22 26.81 2.07
C LEU A 192 0.30 26.29 3.43
N PRO A 193 -0.54 25.62 4.24
CA PRO A 193 -0.10 25.04 5.50
C PRO A 193 1.03 24.04 5.30
N ARG A 194 2.04 24.09 6.17
CA ARG A 194 3.06 23.05 6.29
C ARG A 194 2.60 22.03 7.32
N GLY A 195 2.87 20.77 7.04
CA GLY A 195 2.87 19.73 8.07
C GLY A 195 4.22 19.67 8.80
N GLN A 196 4.31 18.82 9.82
CA GLN A 196 5.56 18.48 10.50
C GLN A 196 5.80 16.97 10.42
N ARG A 197 6.53 16.47 9.41
CA ARG A 197 6.48 15.03 9.05
C ARG A 197 6.85 14.10 10.19
N ASP A 198 7.94 14.39 10.89
CA ASP A 198 8.40 13.50 11.95
C ASP A 198 7.52 13.63 13.23
N LYS A 199 6.85 14.79 13.45
CA LYS A 199 5.78 14.92 14.46
C LYS A 199 4.55 14.08 14.09
N GLY A 200 4.10 14.16 12.83
CA GLY A 200 2.97 13.36 12.35
C GLY A 200 3.24 11.85 12.42
N ILE A 201 4.48 11.42 12.15
CA ILE A 201 4.93 10.04 12.36
C ILE A 201 4.87 9.67 13.85
N GLY A 202 5.40 10.50 14.76
CA GLY A 202 5.30 10.25 16.21
C GLY A 202 3.85 10.20 16.73
N MET A 203 2.95 11.03 16.19
CA MET A 203 1.51 10.95 16.48
C MET A 203 0.90 9.64 15.96
N LEU A 204 1.27 9.19 14.75
CA LEU A 204 0.83 7.90 14.22
C LEU A 204 1.37 6.72 15.03
N GLU A 205 2.61 6.79 15.55
CA GLU A 205 3.19 5.81 16.48
C GLU A 205 2.40 5.75 17.79
N GLU A 206 2.04 6.90 18.38
CA GLU A 206 1.25 6.93 19.61
C GLU A 206 -0.16 6.36 19.38
N ILE A 207 -0.85 6.77 18.31
CA ILE A 207 -2.19 6.26 17.98
C ILE A 207 -2.13 4.76 17.65
N ALA A 208 -1.14 4.29 16.88
CA ALA A 208 -0.98 2.89 16.52
C ALA A 208 -0.76 1.96 17.72
N ASN A 209 -0.17 2.47 18.81
CA ASN A 209 0.15 1.72 20.03
C ASN A 209 -0.87 1.92 21.16
N ARG A 210 -1.60 3.04 21.22
CA ARG A 210 -2.43 3.46 22.36
C ARG A 210 -3.80 4.05 22.00
N GLY A 211 -4.10 4.30 20.73
CA GLY A 211 -5.44 4.68 20.29
C GLY A 211 -6.41 3.50 20.40
N ASP A 212 -7.70 3.78 20.51
CA ASP A 212 -8.73 2.74 20.57
C ASP A 212 -9.10 2.33 19.13
N ASP A 213 -9.99 3.08 18.48
CA ASP A 213 -10.53 2.73 17.17
C ASP A 213 -9.64 3.18 16.00
N SER A 214 -8.78 4.18 16.19
CA SER A 214 -7.88 4.70 15.15
C SER A 214 -6.54 4.01 15.07
N SER A 215 -6.16 3.21 16.09
CA SER A 215 -4.90 2.44 16.14
C SER A 215 -4.65 1.66 14.86
N LEU A 216 -5.74 1.14 14.33
CA LEU A 216 -5.83 0.39 13.10
C LEU A 216 -5.34 1.23 11.92
N TRP A 217 -6.08 2.27 11.53
CA TRP A 217 -5.74 3.16 10.41
C TRP A 217 -4.36 3.80 10.59
N ALA A 218 -4.01 4.23 11.80
CA ALA A 218 -2.68 4.76 12.11
C ALA A 218 -1.57 3.76 11.77
N SER A 219 -1.72 2.49 12.15
CA SER A 219 -0.69 1.46 11.96
C SER A 219 -0.26 1.26 10.51
N LEU A 220 -1.18 1.32 9.53
CA LEU A 220 -0.77 1.17 8.13
C LEU A 220 -0.40 2.49 7.45
N ILE A 221 -0.96 3.62 7.90
CA ILE A 221 -0.41 4.90 7.47
C ILE A 221 1.06 5.02 7.92
N LEU A 222 1.38 4.51 9.11
CA LEU A 222 2.73 4.40 9.65
C LEU A 222 3.58 3.38 8.87
N PHE A 223 3.05 2.20 8.54
CA PHE A 223 3.71 1.23 7.66
C PHE A 223 4.18 1.84 6.34
N ASP A 224 3.30 2.55 5.63
CA ASP A 224 3.63 3.26 4.39
C ASP A 224 4.71 4.35 4.63
N ALA A 225 4.58 5.11 5.72
CA ALA A 225 5.57 6.11 6.10
C ALA A 225 6.98 5.52 6.32
N TYR A 226 7.07 4.36 6.98
CA TYR A 226 8.31 3.61 7.18
C TYR A 226 8.85 2.97 5.90
N LYS A 227 8.00 2.24 5.16
CA LYS A 227 8.36 1.56 3.90
C LYS A 227 8.96 2.51 2.86
N SER A 228 8.59 3.79 2.90
CA SER A 228 9.09 4.85 2.00
C SER A 228 10.57 5.25 2.21
N ARG A 229 11.26 4.75 3.25
CA ARG A 229 12.66 5.08 3.57
C ARG A 229 13.42 3.80 3.93
N ASP A 230 14.59 3.54 3.32
CA ASP A 230 15.34 2.30 3.60
C ASP A 230 15.81 2.19 5.05
N ARG A 231 16.09 3.33 5.71
CA ARG A 231 16.50 3.42 7.13
C ARG A 231 15.41 3.05 8.16
N THR A 232 14.19 2.75 7.73
CA THR A 232 13.04 2.36 8.58
C THR A 232 12.37 1.10 8.04
N LEU A 233 13.09 0.26 7.29
CA LEU A 233 12.55 -0.99 6.76
C LEU A 233 12.29 -2.03 7.86
N GLU A 234 13.08 -2.03 8.92
CA GLU A 234 12.88 -2.81 10.12
C GLU A 234 11.59 -2.42 10.86
N ASP A 235 11.28 -1.12 10.97
CA ASP A 235 10.05 -0.63 11.58
C ASP A 235 8.81 -0.96 10.73
N ALA A 236 8.97 -0.89 9.39
CA ALA A 236 7.97 -1.37 8.45
C ALA A 236 7.74 -2.88 8.62
N LEU A 237 8.80 -3.68 8.75
CA LEU A 237 8.69 -5.12 8.97
C LEU A 237 7.96 -5.42 10.29
N GLY A 238 8.38 -4.85 11.42
CA GLY A 238 7.72 -5.09 12.71
C GLY A 238 6.25 -4.66 12.71
N THR A 239 5.91 -3.62 11.94
CA THR A 239 4.51 -3.26 11.69
C THR A 239 3.80 -4.34 10.86
N ALA A 240 4.36 -4.79 9.73
CA ALA A 240 3.76 -5.82 8.87
C ALA A 240 3.62 -7.18 9.57
N GLU A 241 4.58 -7.60 10.39
CA GLU A 241 4.52 -8.79 11.24
C GLU A 241 3.33 -8.70 12.20
N ARG A 242 3.14 -7.55 12.85
CA ARG A 242 1.96 -7.28 13.68
C ARG A 242 0.66 -7.33 12.86
N LEU A 243 0.56 -6.62 11.73
CA LEU A 243 -0.69 -6.64 10.95
C LEU A 243 -1.01 -8.05 10.44
N HIS A 244 0.00 -8.82 10.00
CA HIS A 244 -0.19 -10.17 9.46
C HIS A 244 -0.49 -11.22 10.52
N GLY A 245 0.13 -11.15 11.71
CA GLY A 245 -0.21 -12.05 12.82
C GLY A 245 -1.66 -11.90 13.30
N LEU A 246 -2.31 -10.80 12.90
CA LEU A 246 -3.63 -10.41 13.35
C LEU A 246 -4.68 -10.52 12.22
N PHE A 247 -4.27 -10.34 10.95
CA PHE A 247 -5.01 -10.80 9.76
C PHE A 247 -4.14 -11.74 8.91
N PRO A 248 -4.03 -13.03 9.29
CA PRO A 248 -3.23 -13.98 8.53
C PRO A 248 -3.76 -14.18 7.10
N ASP A 249 -5.05 -13.95 6.86
CA ASP A 249 -5.72 -14.15 5.56
C ASP A 249 -5.97 -12.87 4.76
N ASN A 250 -5.38 -11.72 5.15
CA ASN A 250 -5.35 -10.56 4.27
C ASN A 250 -4.20 -10.70 3.26
N SER A 251 -4.54 -10.93 1.99
CA SER A 251 -3.59 -11.11 0.88
C SER A 251 -2.67 -9.92 0.66
N VAL A 252 -3.16 -8.70 0.84
CA VAL A 252 -2.42 -7.45 0.69
C VAL A 252 -1.40 -7.28 1.82
N ILE A 253 -1.81 -7.52 3.06
CA ILE A 253 -0.91 -7.49 4.22
C ILE A 253 0.15 -8.62 4.14
N GLN A 254 -0.24 -9.82 3.74
CA GLN A 254 0.68 -10.95 3.59
C GLN A 254 1.71 -10.69 2.48
N LEU A 255 1.30 -10.14 1.33
CA LEU A 255 2.20 -9.77 0.24
C LEU A 255 3.28 -8.77 0.70
N GLU A 256 2.89 -7.84 1.56
CA GLU A 256 3.75 -6.76 2.07
C GLU A 256 4.71 -7.19 3.16
N LEU A 257 4.32 -8.15 4.00
CA LEU A 257 5.27 -8.86 4.86
C LEU A 257 6.35 -9.55 4.03
N GLY A 258 5.96 -10.22 2.93
CA GLY A 258 6.90 -10.82 1.97
C GLY A 258 7.83 -9.77 1.35
N GLU A 259 7.30 -8.63 0.91
CA GLU A 259 8.06 -7.51 0.34
C GLU A 259 9.05 -6.90 1.37
N CYS A 260 8.69 -6.80 2.64
CA CYS A 260 9.58 -6.35 3.70
C CYS A 260 10.74 -7.34 3.91
N TYR A 261 10.46 -8.64 4.03
CA TYR A 261 11.50 -9.66 4.10
C TYR A 261 12.42 -9.64 2.87
N ARG A 262 11.84 -9.49 1.67
CA ARG A 262 12.58 -9.40 0.40
C ARG A 262 13.53 -8.20 0.36
N ARG A 263 13.05 -7.00 0.69
CA ARG A 263 13.87 -5.78 0.72
C ARG A 263 14.98 -5.81 1.77
N LEU A 264 14.76 -6.52 2.88
CA LEU A 264 15.77 -6.77 3.92
C LEU A 264 16.71 -7.95 3.61
N GLY A 265 16.63 -8.57 2.42
CA GLY A 265 17.45 -9.73 2.04
C GLY A 265 17.18 -10.99 2.86
N ARG A 266 16.06 -11.06 3.59
CA ARG A 266 15.66 -12.20 4.42
C ARG A 266 14.97 -13.28 3.56
N TRP A 267 15.67 -13.74 2.53
CA TRP A 267 15.12 -14.55 1.43
C TRP A 267 14.38 -15.82 1.87
N VAL A 268 14.84 -16.50 2.94
CA VAL A 268 14.18 -17.71 3.48
C VAL A 268 12.79 -17.38 4.04
N LEU A 269 12.63 -16.24 4.73
CA LEU A 269 11.35 -15.82 5.29
C LEU A 269 10.41 -15.32 4.17
N ALA A 270 10.96 -14.59 3.21
CA ALA A 270 10.22 -14.17 2.01
C ALA A 270 9.69 -15.37 1.20
N GLU A 271 10.51 -16.42 1.00
CA GLU A 271 10.12 -17.67 0.35
C GLU A 271 8.91 -18.32 1.02
N VAL A 272 8.92 -18.45 2.36
CA VAL A 272 7.81 -19.01 3.14
C VAL A 272 6.52 -18.21 2.93
N VAL A 273 6.61 -16.88 2.94
CA VAL A 273 5.45 -16.00 2.72
C VAL A 273 4.88 -16.17 1.31
N TYR A 274 5.71 -16.07 0.27
CA TYR A 274 5.23 -16.17 -1.11
C TYR A 274 4.68 -17.56 -1.45
N ARG A 275 5.27 -18.64 -0.92
CA ARG A 275 4.70 -19.99 -1.03
C ARG A 275 3.32 -20.07 -0.39
N SER A 276 3.15 -19.57 0.84
CA SER A 276 1.86 -19.53 1.52
C SER A 276 0.80 -18.78 0.71
N ILE A 277 1.15 -17.65 0.08
CA ILE A 277 0.25 -16.94 -0.84
C ILE A 277 -0.16 -17.84 -2.02
N THR A 278 0.79 -18.51 -2.69
CA THR A 278 0.46 -19.41 -3.82
C THR A 278 -0.42 -20.58 -3.41
N THR A 279 -0.24 -21.13 -2.19
CA THR A 279 -1.12 -22.16 -1.63
C THR A 279 -2.54 -21.63 -1.38
N LYS A 280 -2.68 -20.41 -0.86
CA LYS A 280 -4.00 -19.79 -0.61
C LYS A 280 -4.76 -19.44 -1.89
N VAL A 281 -4.05 -19.01 -2.94
CA VAL A 281 -4.64 -18.86 -4.29
C VAL A 281 -5.16 -20.21 -4.80
N ALA A 282 -4.36 -21.28 -4.73
CA ALA A 282 -4.78 -22.61 -5.15
C ALA A 282 -5.97 -23.14 -4.34
N GLY A 283 -6.02 -22.83 -3.04
CA GLY A 283 -7.14 -23.10 -2.13
C GLY A 283 -8.35 -22.17 -2.29
N ARG A 284 -8.30 -21.18 -3.20
CA ARG A 284 -9.35 -20.17 -3.45
C ARG A 284 -9.79 -19.39 -2.20
N VAL A 285 -8.84 -19.07 -1.32
CA VAL A 285 -9.11 -18.22 -0.15
C VAL A 285 -9.58 -16.84 -0.61
N PRO A 286 -10.67 -16.26 -0.06
CA PRO A 286 -11.15 -14.94 -0.45
C PRO A 286 -10.05 -13.86 -0.39
N GLY A 287 -10.01 -12.98 -1.40
CA GLY A 287 -9.01 -11.93 -1.52
C GLY A 287 -7.68 -12.36 -2.17
N TYR A 288 -7.43 -13.66 -2.36
CA TYR A 288 -6.26 -14.18 -3.07
C TYR A 288 -6.59 -14.38 -4.55
N ASP A 289 -6.35 -13.34 -5.36
CA ASP A 289 -6.64 -13.32 -6.79
C ASP A 289 -5.40 -13.58 -7.68
N GLU A 290 -5.63 -13.60 -8.99
CA GLU A 290 -4.59 -13.83 -10.01
C GLU A 290 -3.47 -12.78 -9.96
N VAL A 291 -3.77 -11.51 -9.65
CA VAL A 291 -2.72 -10.46 -9.58
C VAL A 291 -1.78 -10.73 -8.40
N ILE A 292 -2.35 -11.04 -7.23
CA ILE A 292 -1.57 -11.45 -6.05
C ILE A 292 -0.74 -12.71 -6.34
N PHE A 293 -1.28 -13.65 -7.12
CA PHE A 293 -0.58 -14.87 -7.55
C PHE A 293 0.63 -14.55 -8.44
N GLU A 294 0.45 -13.76 -9.50
CA GLU A 294 1.53 -13.43 -10.44
C GLU A 294 2.69 -12.69 -9.79
N ILE A 295 2.37 -11.70 -8.94
CA ILE A 295 3.35 -11.00 -8.12
C ILE A 295 4.12 -11.99 -7.25
N SER A 296 3.41 -12.87 -6.54
CA SER A 296 4.02 -13.82 -5.61
C SER A 296 4.84 -14.91 -6.31
N ARG A 297 4.43 -15.39 -7.48
CA ARG A 297 5.21 -16.33 -8.30
C ARG A 297 6.56 -15.72 -8.70
N LEU A 298 6.56 -14.48 -9.19
CA LEU A 298 7.79 -13.81 -9.59
C LEU A 298 8.70 -13.50 -8.39
N ARG A 299 8.14 -13.04 -7.27
CA ARG A 299 8.93 -12.81 -6.05
C ARG A 299 9.45 -14.10 -5.43
N LEU A 300 8.75 -15.22 -5.58
CA LEU A 300 9.26 -16.54 -5.23
C LEU A 300 10.45 -16.93 -6.11
N VAL A 301 10.38 -16.75 -7.44
CA VAL A 301 11.54 -16.95 -8.35
C VAL A 301 12.73 -16.10 -7.90
N GLU A 302 12.53 -14.83 -7.57
CA GLU A 302 13.57 -13.94 -7.05
C GLU A 302 14.22 -14.49 -5.77
N CYS A 303 13.42 -14.96 -4.80
CA CYS A 303 13.93 -15.56 -3.57
C CYS A 303 14.74 -16.83 -3.86
N LEU A 304 14.23 -17.72 -4.73
CA LEU A 304 14.89 -18.97 -5.09
C LEU A 304 16.22 -18.74 -5.82
N VAL A 305 16.30 -17.77 -6.72
CA VAL A 305 17.55 -17.36 -7.39
C VAL A 305 18.58 -16.87 -6.38
N ASN A 306 18.19 -16.00 -5.44
CA ASN A 306 19.08 -15.49 -4.38
C ASN A 306 19.51 -16.58 -3.38
N LEU A 307 18.69 -17.62 -3.18
CA LEU A 307 19.01 -18.79 -2.36
C LEU A 307 19.78 -19.89 -3.10
N GLY A 308 20.10 -19.71 -4.38
CA GLY A 308 20.78 -20.71 -5.21
C GLY A 308 19.92 -21.93 -5.60
N LYS A 309 18.60 -21.89 -5.34
CA LYS A 309 17.62 -22.95 -5.70
C LYS A 309 17.23 -22.86 -7.18
N MET A 310 18.22 -22.94 -8.06
CA MET A 310 18.11 -22.57 -9.47
C MET A 310 17.17 -23.45 -10.30
N ASP A 311 17.07 -24.74 -9.99
CA ASP A 311 16.18 -25.65 -10.73
C ASP A 311 14.70 -25.40 -10.40
N GLU A 312 14.37 -25.18 -9.13
CA GLU A 312 13.01 -24.82 -8.73
C GLU A 312 12.63 -23.42 -9.24
N ALA A 313 13.56 -22.47 -9.19
CA ALA A 313 13.38 -21.15 -9.80
C ALA A 313 13.11 -21.27 -11.31
N PHE A 314 13.76 -22.21 -12.00
CA PHE A 314 13.56 -22.43 -13.44
C PHE A 314 12.15 -22.95 -13.76
N ASP A 315 11.64 -23.91 -13.02
CA ASP A 315 10.30 -24.45 -13.28
C ASP A 315 9.21 -23.39 -13.07
N ILE A 316 9.33 -22.56 -12.03
CA ILE A 316 8.37 -21.48 -11.76
C ILE A 316 8.50 -20.36 -12.80
N VAL A 317 9.71 -19.90 -13.13
CA VAL A 317 9.88 -18.83 -14.13
C VAL A 317 9.44 -19.28 -15.52
N ARG A 318 9.69 -20.56 -15.89
CA ARG A 318 9.17 -21.14 -17.13
C ARG A 318 7.64 -21.13 -17.14
N ALA A 319 6.98 -21.47 -16.03
CA ALA A 319 5.53 -21.43 -15.94
C ALA A 319 4.98 -20.00 -16.11
N VAL A 320 5.62 -18.99 -15.51
CA VAL A 320 5.25 -17.57 -15.67
C VAL A 320 5.42 -17.10 -17.12
N LEU A 321 6.52 -17.47 -17.78
CA LEU A 321 6.77 -17.11 -19.18
C LEU A 321 5.84 -17.84 -20.18
N ILE A 322 5.38 -19.06 -19.86
CA ILE A 322 4.38 -19.79 -20.65
C ILE A 322 2.99 -19.20 -20.50
N SER A 323 2.57 -18.83 -19.28
CA SER A 323 1.27 -18.21 -19.05
C SER A 323 1.21 -16.75 -19.52
N ASN A 324 2.37 -16.10 -19.65
CA ASN A 324 2.54 -14.73 -20.17
C ASN A 324 1.51 -13.74 -19.58
N PRO A 325 1.48 -13.56 -18.25
CA PRO A 325 0.46 -12.76 -17.58
C PRO A 325 0.52 -11.30 -18.02
N ILE A 326 -0.64 -10.77 -18.41
CA ILE A 326 -0.80 -9.36 -18.80
C ILE A 326 -0.78 -8.44 -17.55
N ASN A 327 -1.29 -8.93 -16.43
CA ASN A 327 -1.42 -8.16 -15.20
C ASN A 327 -0.66 -8.80 -14.02
N PRO A 328 0.21 -8.05 -13.32
CA PRO A 328 0.67 -6.70 -13.66
C PRO A 328 1.74 -6.73 -14.77
N GLU A 329 1.76 -5.71 -15.65
CA GLU A 329 2.61 -5.63 -16.85
C GLU A 329 4.11 -5.90 -16.62
N TRP A 330 4.61 -5.64 -15.42
CA TRP A 330 6.01 -5.77 -15.07
C TRP A 330 6.46 -7.20 -14.77
N VAL A 331 5.55 -8.16 -14.61
CA VAL A 331 5.91 -9.55 -14.23
C VAL A 331 6.71 -10.26 -15.32
N VAL A 332 6.27 -10.22 -16.58
CA VAL A 332 6.97 -10.90 -17.68
C VAL A 332 8.36 -10.30 -17.95
N PRO A 333 8.54 -8.97 -18.04
CA PRO A 333 9.87 -8.35 -18.14
C PRO A 333 10.86 -8.75 -17.03
N TRP A 334 10.42 -8.78 -15.77
CA TRP A 334 11.26 -9.22 -14.66
C TRP A 334 11.51 -10.74 -14.65
N ALA A 335 10.54 -11.55 -15.11
CA ALA A 335 10.75 -12.99 -15.32
C ALA A 335 11.84 -13.27 -16.38
N HIS A 336 11.97 -12.41 -17.39
CA HIS A 336 13.06 -12.48 -18.36
C HIS A 336 14.44 -12.16 -17.75
N LEU A 337 14.54 -11.20 -16.81
CA LEU A 337 15.78 -10.97 -16.04
C LEU A 337 16.17 -12.19 -15.18
N TYR A 338 15.21 -12.79 -14.46
CA TYR A 338 15.53 -13.95 -13.62
C TYR A 338 15.82 -15.21 -14.43
N SER A 339 15.14 -15.43 -15.56
CA SER A 339 15.49 -16.54 -16.46
C SER A 339 16.89 -16.37 -17.03
N ALA A 340 17.34 -15.15 -17.33
CA ALA A 340 18.72 -14.88 -17.73
C ALA A 340 19.75 -15.27 -16.66
N ARG A 341 19.50 -14.90 -15.39
CA ARG A 341 20.34 -15.31 -14.25
C ARG A 341 20.47 -16.83 -14.14
N ILE A 342 19.35 -17.53 -14.30
CA ILE A 342 19.30 -19.00 -14.27
C ILE A 342 20.04 -19.61 -15.48
N TYR A 343 19.88 -19.05 -16.68
CA TYR A 343 20.63 -19.50 -17.87
C TYR A 343 22.14 -19.26 -17.74
N ARG A 344 22.57 -18.13 -17.19
CA ARG A 344 23.99 -17.86 -16.91
C ARG A 344 24.55 -18.87 -15.91
N HIS A 345 23.84 -19.14 -14.82
CA HIS A 345 24.22 -20.19 -13.85
C HIS A 345 24.35 -21.57 -14.52
N ARG A 346 23.42 -21.93 -15.41
CA ARG A 346 23.43 -23.18 -16.19
C ARG A 346 24.39 -23.20 -17.39
N ARG A 347 25.33 -22.24 -17.48
CA ARG A 347 26.31 -22.11 -18.57
C ARG A 347 25.70 -22.02 -19.98
N GLN A 348 24.57 -21.32 -20.12
CA GLN A 348 23.86 -21.11 -21.39
C GLN A 348 23.79 -19.61 -21.75
N PRO A 349 24.94 -18.95 -22.01
CA PRO A 349 24.99 -17.49 -22.08
C PRO A 349 24.18 -16.91 -23.25
N GLN A 350 24.10 -17.55 -24.41
CA GLN A 350 23.29 -17.08 -25.55
C GLN A 350 21.77 -17.07 -25.24
N ARG A 351 21.31 -17.94 -24.31
CA ARG A 351 19.92 -17.92 -23.82
C ARG A 351 19.72 -16.84 -22.76
N ALA A 352 20.75 -16.56 -21.95
CA ALA A 352 20.73 -15.46 -21.00
C ALA A 352 20.66 -14.11 -21.72
N GLU A 353 21.56 -13.88 -22.68
CA GLU A 353 21.62 -12.68 -23.53
C GLU A 353 20.27 -12.39 -24.20
N ARG A 354 19.69 -13.38 -24.89
CA ARG A 354 18.35 -13.25 -25.53
C ARG A 354 17.26 -12.87 -24.52
N SER A 355 17.31 -13.41 -23.32
CA SER A 355 16.33 -13.10 -22.27
C SER A 355 16.51 -11.67 -21.74
N LEU A 356 17.75 -11.19 -21.62
CA LEU A 356 18.05 -9.80 -21.23
C LEU A 356 17.64 -8.79 -22.30
N ARG A 357 17.86 -9.09 -23.59
CA ARG A 357 17.39 -8.24 -24.70
C ARG A 357 15.88 -8.02 -24.63
N TYR A 358 15.09 -9.06 -24.38
CA TYR A 358 13.64 -8.90 -24.16
C TYR A 358 13.30 -7.98 -22.98
N ALA A 359 14.02 -8.10 -21.86
CA ALA A 359 13.82 -7.22 -20.70
C ALA A 359 14.17 -5.74 -21.02
N LEU A 360 15.21 -5.50 -21.81
CA LEU A 360 15.66 -4.17 -22.26
C LEU A 360 14.75 -3.55 -23.33
N GLU A 361 14.19 -4.36 -24.23
CA GLU A 361 13.20 -3.92 -25.23
C GLU A 361 11.83 -3.58 -24.60
N SER A 362 11.56 -4.09 -23.40
CA SER A 362 10.35 -3.79 -22.65
C SER A 362 10.40 -2.40 -21.96
N LYS A 363 9.26 -1.94 -21.44
CA LYS A 363 9.16 -0.72 -20.62
C LYS A 363 10.00 -0.84 -19.35
N ASP A 364 10.79 0.19 -19.02
CA ASP A 364 11.58 0.19 -17.78
C ASP A 364 10.68 0.23 -16.54
N PHE A 365 10.59 -0.90 -15.84
CA PHE A 365 9.85 -1.06 -14.61
C PHE A 365 10.82 -1.21 -13.44
N ASP A 366 10.91 -0.19 -12.59
CA ASP A 366 11.74 -0.23 -11.36
C ASP A 366 13.24 -0.44 -11.62
N LYS A 367 13.81 0.30 -12.58
CA LYS A 367 15.22 0.15 -13.00
C LYS A 367 15.53 -1.27 -13.50
N LEU A 368 14.55 -1.91 -14.14
CA LEU A 368 14.74 -3.19 -14.82
C LEU A 368 15.88 -3.08 -15.83
N HIS A 369 15.95 -1.96 -16.56
CA HIS A 369 17.01 -1.72 -17.55
C HIS A 369 18.39 -1.70 -16.87
N GLU A 370 18.56 -0.91 -15.80
CA GLU A 370 19.80 -0.85 -15.00
C GLU A 370 20.20 -2.22 -14.40
N ALA A 371 19.21 -3.08 -14.09
CA ALA A 371 19.45 -4.43 -13.58
C ALA A 371 19.79 -5.44 -14.69
N ALA A 372 19.20 -5.27 -15.89
CA ALA A 372 19.43 -6.11 -17.06
C ALA A 372 20.75 -5.79 -17.78
N GLU A 373 21.12 -4.51 -17.89
CA GLU A 373 22.44 -4.07 -18.38
C GLU A 373 23.57 -4.67 -17.53
N ARG A 374 23.49 -4.55 -16.20
CA ARG A 374 24.47 -5.14 -15.28
C ARG A 374 24.57 -6.66 -15.35
N GLU A 375 23.49 -7.35 -15.71
CA GLU A 375 23.50 -8.79 -15.93
C GLU A 375 24.05 -9.14 -17.32
N LEU A 376 23.83 -8.29 -18.33
CA LEU A 376 24.31 -8.45 -19.69
C LEU A 376 25.83 -8.33 -19.75
N ASP A 377 26.42 -7.32 -19.11
CA ASP A 377 27.87 -7.17 -18.92
C ASP A 377 28.53 -8.46 -18.37
N ALA A 378 27.81 -9.18 -17.50
CA ALA A 378 28.29 -10.42 -16.87
C ALA A 378 28.06 -11.67 -17.74
N VAL A 379 27.14 -11.62 -18.69
CA VAL A 379 26.94 -12.65 -19.72
C VAL A 379 27.94 -12.48 -20.86
N GLU A 380 28.20 -11.25 -21.31
CA GLU A 380 29.11 -10.95 -22.42
C GLU A 380 30.55 -11.36 -22.07
N LYS A 381 31.07 -10.96 -20.89
CA LYS A 381 32.39 -11.42 -20.37
C LYS A 381 32.52 -12.93 -20.26
N MET A 382 31.41 -13.62 -20.03
CA MET A 382 31.38 -15.08 -19.98
C MET A 382 31.39 -15.71 -21.37
N MET A 383 30.89 -15.03 -22.39
CA MET A 383 31.01 -15.46 -23.79
C MET A 383 32.40 -15.20 -24.35
N GLU A 384 33.02 -14.08 -23.98
CA GLU A 384 34.42 -13.74 -24.32
C GLU A 384 35.37 -14.82 -23.80
N ASN A 385 35.36 -15.10 -22.50
CA ASN A 385 36.23 -16.13 -21.90
C ASN A 385 36.02 -17.52 -22.50
N ASN A 386 34.77 -17.90 -22.82
CA ASN A 386 34.47 -19.18 -23.44
C ASN A 386 34.97 -19.26 -24.90
N GLY A 387 35.20 -18.14 -25.58
CA GLY A 387 35.74 -18.07 -26.94
C GLY A 387 37.26 -17.99 -27.01
N GLU A 388 37.95 -17.92 -25.86
CA GLU A 388 39.42 -18.00 -25.75
C GLU A 388 39.92 -19.41 -25.36
N GLU A 389 39.01 -20.33 -25.01
CA GLU A 389 39.31 -21.73 -24.66
C GLU A 389 39.12 -22.75 -25.82
N ASP A 390 38.58 -22.30 -26.97
CA ASP A 390 38.37 -23.06 -28.22
C ASP A 390 39.44 -22.70 -29.30
#